data_AF-A0A916VZY7-F1
#
_entry.id   AF-A0A916VZY7-F1
#
_cell.length_a   1.000
_cell.length_b   1.000
_cell.length_c   1.000
_cell.angle_alpha   90.00
_cell.angle_beta   90.00
_cell.angle_gamma   90.00
#
_symmetry.space_group_name_H-M   'P 1'
#
loop_
_entity.id
_entity.type
_entity.pdbx_description
1 polymer ?
#
loop_
_entity_poly.entity_id
_entity_poly.type
_entity_poly.pdbx_seq_one_letter_code
_entity_poly.pdbx_strand_id
1 'polypeptide(L)'
;MGPLMKRGILLTLKCGLLLLLVLITNQGFGDRLRVLVSDQRLLSLAIFIFIWMISVATLLVIAFLPGIAVRALWAIPLGIASAAGYGYYIVQGAEFTIFDVLNFWVSSDDAGNAYNYFSDAIRSAAFIFVLFVVAIVMPPSSRTLRHTLKARYWSPLLPVLPVLLIAGVVVMRDGKGSQALPMQFSPISLSAVAAYKIKAGTFKERQRVSMTAGTPLSRAIVLVVDESIRADFISLEEGNPVSPELASLRDHWVNFGPAVSAGNCSYLSNALLRFMADRRYLVETVHTSPTIWDYAREAGYRTLFIDAQPTFQDVYGKLQNLITPARGAAG
;
A
#
# COMPACT_ATOMS: atom_id res chain seq x y z
N MET A 1 -28.01 -27.21 -30.81
CA MET A 1 -27.88 -26.10 -29.82
C MET A 1 -27.97 -24.76 -30.54
N GLY A 2 -29.11 -24.06 -30.46
CA GLY A 2 -29.40 -22.88 -31.29
C GLY A 2 -28.52 -21.65 -31.01
N PRO A 3 -28.37 -20.72 -31.97
CA PRO A 3 -27.51 -19.53 -31.86
C PRO A 3 -27.92 -18.54 -30.76
N LEU A 4 -29.21 -18.52 -30.38
CA LEU A 4 -29.71 -17.71 -29.26
C LEU A 4 -29.26 -18.27 -27.89
N MET A 5 -29.31 -19.60 -27.73
CA MET A 5 -28.89 -20.27 -26.50
C MET A 5 -27.39 -20.12 -26.24
N LYS A 6 -26.57 -20.21 -27.30
CA LYS A 6 -25.12 -19.93 -27.21
C LYS A 6 -24.81 -18.50 -26.77
N ARG A 7 -25.62 -17.52 -27.18
CA ARG A 7 -25.45 -16.10 -26.80
C ARG A 7 -25.87 -15.83 -25.35
N GLY A 8 -26.96 -16.44 -24.89
CA GLY A 8 -27.39 -16.35 -23.49
C GLY A 8 -26.32 -16.90 -22.54
N ILE A 9 -25.79 -18.09 -22.84
CA ILE A 9 -24.72 -18.72 -22.03
C ILE A 9 -23.48 -17.84 -21.97
N LEU A 10 -23.04 -17.26 -23.09
CA LEU A 10 -21.87 -16.40 -23.12
C LEU A 10 -22.06 -15.10 -22.31
N LEU A 11 -23.28 -14.54 -22.29
CA LEU A 11 -23.61 -13.37 -21.48
C LEU A 11 -23.52 -13.70 -19.99
N THR A 12 -24.16 -14.79 -19.59
CA THR A 12 -24.17 -15.24 -18.20
C THR A 12 -22.76 -15.58 -17.72
N LEU A 13 -21.97 -16.27 -18.55
CA LEU A 13 -20.59 -16.59 -18.25
C LEU A 13 -19.75 -15.31 -18.05
N LYS A 14 -19.89 -14.34 -18.95
CA LYS A 14 -19.16 -13.08 -18.87
C LYS A 14 -19.51 -12.27 -17.62
N CYS A 15 -20.81 -12.10 -17.34
CA CYS A 15 -21.27 -11.38 -16.15
C CYS A 15 -20.86 -12.12 -14.86
N GLY A 16 -21.00 -13.45 -14.84
CA GLY A 16 -20.57 -14.28 -13.72
C GLY A 16 -19.08 -14.19 -13.44
N LEU A 17 -18.24 -14.22 -14.49
CA LEU A 17 -16.80 -14.09 -14.36
C LEU A 17 -16.39 -12.69 -13.86
N LEU A 18 -17.00 -11.63 -14.38
CA LEU A 18 -16.74 -10.27 -13.90
C LEU A 18 -17.16 -10.08 -12.45
N LEU A 19 -18.34 -10.59 -12.06
CA LEU A 19 -18.81 -10.55 -10.68
C LEU A 19 -17.85 -11.29 -9.75
N LEU A 20 -17.47 -12.52 -10.13
CA LEU A 20 -16.53 -13.34 -9.37
C LEU A 20 -15.19 -12.62 -9.19
N LEU A 21 -14.64 -12.05 -10.26
CA LEU A 21 -13.37 -11.31 -10.20
C LEU A 21 -13.47 -10.10 -9.28
N VAL A 22 -14.54 -9.31 -9.37
CA VAL A 22 -14.75 -8.15 -8.49
C VAL A 22 -14.85 -8.58 -7.03
N LEU A 23 -15.56 -9.67 -6.72
CA LEU A 23 -15.68 -10.19 -5.36
C LEU A 23 -14.36 -10.73 -4.81
N ILE A 24 -13.62 -11.51 -5.59
CA ILE A 24 -12.34 -12.11 -5.17
C ILE A 24 -11.28 -11.04 -4.95
N THR A 25 -11.21 -10.04 -5.84
CA THR A 25 -10.15 -9.03 -5.74
C THR A 25 -10.44 -8.03 -4.62
N ASN A 26 -11.69 -7.72 -4.31
CA ASN A 26 -12.03 -6.61 -3.40
C ASN A 26 -12.51 -7.06 -2.02
N GLN A 27 -11.65 -7.79 -1.31
CA GLN A 27 -11.98 -8.41 -0.03
C GLN A 27 -12.28 -7.38 1.08
N GLY A 28 -11.59 -6.24 1.11
CA GLY A 28 -11.80 -5.20 2.12
C GLY A 28 -13.09 -4.37 1.95
N PHE A 29 -13.88 -4.58 0.89
CA PHE A 29 -15.11 -3.80 0.65
C PHE A 29 -16.09 -3.89 1.83
N GLY A 30 -16.37 -5.11 2.30
CA GLY A 30 -17.36 -5.36 3.36
C GLY A 30 -16.91 -4.78 4.71
N ASP A 31 -15.63 -4.92 5.04
CA ASP A 31 -15.06 -4.38 6.28
C ASP A 31 -15.10 -2.86 6.28
N ARG A 32 -14.74 -2.24 5.16
CA ARG A 32 -14.80 -0.78 5.03
C ARG A 32 -16.22 -0.27 5.13
N LEU A 33 -17.17 -0.94 4.50
CA LEU A 33 -18.59 -0.59 4.58
C LEU A 33 -19.08 -0.65 6.03
N ARG A 34 -18.75 -1.71 6.76
CA ARG A 34 -19.10 -1.86 8.18
C ARG A 34 -18.53 -0.73 9.03
N VAL A 35 -17.25 -0.39 8.87
CA VAL A 35 -16.61 0.71 9.62
C VAL A 35 -17.26 2.06 9.32
N LEU A 36 -17.56 2.35 8.06
CA LEU A 36 -18.17 3.63 7.69
C LEU A 36 -19.61 3.78 8.23
N VAL A 37 -20.34 2.67 8.32
CA VAL A 37 -21.69 2.63 8.90
C VAL A 37 -21.65 2.70 10.43
N SER A 38 -20.77 1.95 11.08
CA SER A 38 -20.63 1.96 12.55
C SER A 38 -20.21 3.33 13.07
N ASP A 39 -19.27 3.99 12.38
CA ASP A 39 -18.71 5.27 12.77
C ASP A 39 -19.60 6.47 12.35
N GLN A 40 -20.78 6.22 11.76
CA GLN A 40 -21.73 7.26 11.29
C GLN A 40 -21.10 8.27 10.31
N ARG A 41 -20.13 7.85 9.50
CA ARG A 41 -19.41 8.72 8.55
C ARG A 41 -20.16 8.83 7.22
N LEU A 42 -21.36 9.43 7.25
CA LEU A 42 -22.30 9.45 6.12
C LEU A 42 -21.71 10.06 4.83
N LEU A 43 -20.93 11.13 4.93
CA LEU A 43 -20.30 11.74 3.75
C LEU A 43 -19.24 10.81 3.13
N SER A 44 -18.39 10.19 3.95
CA SER A 44 -17.39 9.24 3.47
C SER A 44 -18.03 7.98 2.88
N LEU A 45 -19.14 7.52 3.48
CA LEU A 45 -19.95 6.43 2.95
C LEU A 45 -20.55 6.77 1.59
N ALA A 46 -21.13 7.95 1.43
CA ALA A 46 -21.71 8.40 0.17
C ALA A 46 -20.65 8.47 -0.94
N ILE A 47 -19.49 9.08 -0.66
CA ILE A 47 -18.36 9.15 -1.61
C ILE A 47 -17.86 7.73 -1.95
N PHE A 48 -17.73 6.86 -0.96
CA PHE A 48 -17.27 5.48 -1.15
C PHE A 48 -18.22 4.69 -2.08
N ILE A 49 -19.52 4.70 -1.79
CA ILE A 49 -20.54 4.03 -2.62
C ILE A 49 -20.56 4.63 -4.03
N PHE A 50 -20.47 5.96 -4.15
CA PHE A 50 -20.46 6.64 -5.43
C PHE A 50 -19.29 6.21 -6.33
N ILE A 51 -18.07 6.15 -5.77
CA ILE A 51 -16.89 5.67 -6.50
C ILE A 51 -17.08 4.22 -6.93
N TRP A 52 -17.56 3.36 -6.02
CA TRP A 52 -17.84 1.96 -6.31
C TRP A 52 -18.85 1.77 -7.45
N MET A 53 -19.96 2.50 -7.40
CA MET A 53 -21.00 2.47 -8.44
C MET A 53 -20.43 2.89 -9.81
N ILE A 54 -19.65 3.98 -9.85
CA ILE A 54 -19.00 4.44 -11.09
C ILE A 54 -17.99 3.42 -11.60
N SER A 55 -17.16 2.84 -10.74
CA SER A 55 -16.17 1.83 -11.12
C SER A 55 -16.82 0.58 -11.70
N VAL A 56 -17.87 0.04 -11.06
CA VAL A 56 -18.60 -1.14 -11.56
C VAL A 56 -19.31 -0.82 -12.87
N ALA A 57 -20.00 0.32 -12.97
CA ALA A 57 -20.66 0.74 -14.20
C ALA A 57 -19.64 0.90 -15.35
N THR A 58 -18.49 1.51 -15.06
CA THR A 58 -17.40 1.69 -16.03
C THR A 58 -16.82 0.35 -16.48
N LEU A 59 -16.57 -0.58 -15.57
CA LEU A 59 -16.09 -1.92 -15.88
C LEU A 59 -17.06 -2.67 -16.81
N LEU A 60 -18.36 -2.60 -16.51
CA LEU A 60 -19.39 -3.19 -17.36
C LEU A 60 -19.42 -2.54 -18.75
N VAL A 61 -19.38 -1.21 -18.83
CA VAL A 61 -19.36 -0.52 -20.13
C VAL A 61 -18.17 -0.97 -20.97
N ILE A 62 -16.94 -1.01 -20.41
CA ILE A 62 -15.75 -1.50 -21.11
C ILE A 62 -15.98 -2.93 -21.59
N ALA A 63 -16.45 -3.82 -20.71
CA ALA A 63 -16.64 -5.23 -21.03
C ALA A 63 -17.59 -5.42 -22.22
N PHE A 64 -18.60 -4.56 -22.37
CA PHE A 64 -19.60 -4.65 -23.44
C PHE A 64 -19.32 -3.76 -24.67
N LEU A 65 -18.16 -3.10 -24.74
CA LEU A 65 -17.76 -2.33 -25.91
C LEU A 65 -17.66 -3.22 -27.17
N PRO A 66 -18.06 -2.71 -28.36
CA PRO A 66 -18.03 -3.50 -29.59
C PRO A 66 -16.60 -3.73 -30.13
N GLY A 67 -15.66 -2.81 -29.88
CA GLY A 67 -14.30 -2.88 -30.39
C GLY A 67 -13.40 -3.77 -29.53
N ILE A 68 -12.87 -4.85 -30.09
CA ILE A 68 -11.91 -5.71 -29.38
C ILE A 68 -10.62 -4.96 -29.00
N ALA A 69 -10.12 -4.09 -29.88
CA ALA A 69 -8.93 -3.29 -29.62
C ALA A 69 -9.10 -2.36 -28.40
N VAL A 70 -10.24 -1.67 -28.30
CA VAL A 70 -10.53 -0.79 -27.15
C VAL A 70 -10.68 -1.59 -25.85
N ARG A 71 -11.28 -2.79 -25.94
CA ARG A 71 -11.39 -3.70 -24.80
C ARG A 71 -10.03 -4.22 -24.35
N ALA A 72 -9.19 -4.64 -25.28
CA ALA A 72 -7.82 -5.07 -24.98
C ALA A 72 -6.99 -3.92 -24.39
N LEU A 73 -7.09 -2.72 -24.97
CA LEU A 73 -6.40 -1.52 -24.48
C LEU A 73 -6.67 -1.26 -22.99
N TRP A 74 -7.91 -1.45 -22.54
CA TRP A 74 -8.26 -1.27 -21.12
C TRP A 74 -8.11 -2.53 -20.28
N ALA A 75 -8.27 -3.72 -20.87
CA ALA A 75 -8.11 -4.99 -20.17
C ALA A 75 -6.71 -5.16 -19.59
N ILE A 76 -5.67 -4.72 -20.31
CA ILE A 76 -4.28 -4.84 -19.87
C ILE A 76 -4.00 -3.99 -18.62
N PRO A 77 -4.15 -2.65 -18.63
CA PRO A 77 -3.83 -1.84 -17.45
C PRO A 77 -4.74 -2.17 -16.25
N LEU A 78 -6.05 -2.37 -16.47
CA LEU A 78 -6.98 -2.73 -15.38
C LEU A 78 -6.74 -4.15 -14.85
N GLY A 79 -6.29 -5.06 -15.73
CA GLY A 79 -5.89 -6.40 -15.34
C GLY A 79 -4.61 -6.38 -14.50
N ILE A 80 -3.59 -5.62 -14.92
CA ILE A 80 -2.35 -5.43 -14.13
C ILE A 80 -2.69 -4.82 -12.77
N ALA A 81 -3.55 -3.81 -12.74
CA ALA A 81 -4.02 -3.20 -11.51
C ALA A 81 -4.71 -4.21 -10.58
N SER A 82 -5.66 -4.98 -11.12
CA SER A 82 -6.37 -6.01 -10.36
C SER A 82 -5.41 -7.08 -9.82
N ALA A 83 -4.47 -7.53 -10.64
CA ALA A 83 -3.49 -8.55 -10.27
C ALA A 83 -2.48 -8.03 -9.23
N ALA A 84 -1.99 -6.79 -9.38
CA ALA A 84 -1.09 -6.16 -8.44
C ALA A 84 -1.76 -5.92 -7.08
N GLY A 85 -2.99 -5.40 -7.07
CA GLY A 85 -3.76 -5.21 -5.84
C GLY A 85 -4.07 -6.52 -5.13
N TYR A 86 -4.53 -7.54 -5.87
CA TYR A 86 -4.79 -8.86 -5.32
C TYR A 86 -3.51 -9.55 -4.81
N GLY A 87 -2.45 -9.54 -5.62
CA GLY A 87 -1.15 -10.11 -5.27
C GLY A 87 -0.53 -9.46 -4.04
N TYR A 88 -0.68 -8.14 -3.91
CA TYR A 88 -0.28 -7.43 -2.71
C TYR A 88 -1.11 -7.86 -1.49
N TYR A 89 -2.44 -7.92 -1.63
CA TYR A 89 -3.33 -8.30 -0.53
C TYR A 89 -3.03 -9.71 0.01
N ILE A 90 -2.81 -10.70 -0.87
CA ILE A 90 -2.50 -12.07 -0.41
C ILE A 90 -1.15 -12.19 0.29
N VAL A 91 -0.17 -11.33 -0.04
CA VAL A 91 1.15 -11.34 0.60
C VAL A 91 1.13 -10.56 1.91
N GLN A 92 0.51 -9.39 1.92
CA GLN A 92 0.61 -8.43 3.03
C GLN A 92 -0.58 -8.49 4.00
N GLY A 93 -1.70 -9.09 3.60
CA GLY A 93 -2.95 -9.07 4.37
C GLY A 93 -3.56 -7.67 4.51
N ALA A 94 -3.12 -6.72 3.68
CA ALA A 94 -3.51 -5.31 3.76
C ALA A 94 -3.83 -4.73 2.38
N GLU A 95 -4.60 -3.64 2.38
CA GLU A 95 -4.99 -2.92 1.18
C GLU A 95 -3.82 -2.12 0.60
N PHE A 96 -3.75 -2.04 -0.74
CA PHE A 96 -2.70 -1.31 -1.45
C PHE A 96 -2.84 0.21 -1.28
N THR A 97 -1.78 0.89 -0.84
CA THR A 97 -1.77 2.34 -0.59
C THR A 97 -0.73 3.09 -1.41
N ILE A 98 -0.79 4.43 -1.37
CA ILE A 98 0.21 5.28 -2.03
C ILE A 98 1.62 5.05 -1.47
N PHE A 99 1.74 4.74 -0.17
CA PHE A 99 3.03 4.50 0.46
C PHE A 99 3.68 3.23 -0.07
N ASP A 100 2.88 2.21 -0.41
CA ASP A 100 3.37 0.96 -0.97
C ASP A 100 3.95 1.15 -2.37
N VAL A 101 3.33 2.00 -3.19
CA VAL A 101 3.88 2.39 -4.48
C VAL A 101 5.24 3.07 -4.31
N LEU A 102 5.35 4.00 -3.36
CA LEU A 102 6.61 4.71 -3.09
C LEU A 102 7.68 3.74 -2.57
N ASN A 103 7.31 2.78 -1.73
CA ASN A 103 8.21 1.76 -1.22
C ASN A 103 8.70 0.86 -2.37
N PHE A 104 7.82 0.39 -3.25
CA PHE A 104 8.22 -0.38 -4.42
C PHE A 104 9.10 0.39 -5.38
N TRP A 105 8.90 1.70 -5.51
CA TRP A 105 9.79 2.55 -6.30
C TRP A 105 11.21 2.61 -5.71
N VAL A 106 11.34 2.70 -4.39
CA VAL A 106 12.67 2.72 -3.73
C VAL A 106 13.32 1.34 -3.69
N SER A 107 12.53 0.29 -3.55
CA SER A 107 13.00 -1.11 -3.47
C SER A 107 13.02 -1.83 -4.82
N SER A 108 12.95 -1.10 -5.94
CA SER A 108 12.89 -1.70 -7.29
C SER A 108 14.09 -2.58 -7.61
N ASP A 109 15.23 -2.30 -7.00
CA ASP A 109 16.49 -3.03 -7.21
C ASP A 109 16.46 -4.46 -6.64
N ASP A 110 15.49 -4.78 -5.76
CA ASP A 110 15.36 -6.08 -5.09
C ASP A 110 14.25 -6.97 -5.68
N ALA A 111 13.75 -6.63 -6.87
CA ALA A 111 12.64 -7.35 -7.52
C ALA A 111 12.94 -8.84 -7.77
N GLY A 112 14.23 -9.20 -7.98
CA GLY A 112 14.66 -10.58 -8.20
C GLY A 112 14.47 -11.47 -6.98
N ASN A 113 14.83 -10.97 -5.79
CA ASN A 113 14.62 -11.71 -4.55
C ASN A 113 13.13 -11.80 -4.23
N ALA A 114 12.37 -10.71 -4.44
CA ALA A 114 10.92 -10.73 -4.27
C ALA A 114 10.24 -11.81 -5.12
N TYR A 115 10.69 -12.06 -6.35
CA TYR A 115 10.16 -13.14 -7.18
C TYR A 115 10.37 -14.52 -6.55
N ASN A 116 11.57 -14.79 -6.01
CA ASN A 116 11.89 -16.07 -5.40
C ASN A 116 11.05 -16.34 -4.15
N TYR A 117 10.87 -15.33 -3.30
CA TYR A 117 10.10 -15.46 -2.06
C TYR A 117 8.58 -15.49 -2.28
N PHE A 118 8.06 -14.76 -3.27
CA PHE A 118 6.61 -14.60 -3.48
C PHE A 118 6.09 -15.25 -4.77
N SER A 119 6.82 -16.24 -5.31
CA SER A 119 6.47 -16.91 -6.57
C SER A 119 5.04 -17.47 -6.60
N ASP A 120 4.54 -18.01 -5.48
CA ASP A 120 3.15 -18.50 -5.36
C ASP A 120 2.10 -17.38 -5.51
N ALA A 121 2.36 -16.25 -4.85
CA ALA A 121 1.50 -15.08 -4.94
C ALA A 121 1.53 -14.49 -6.36
N ILE A 122 2.71 -14.45 -6.99
CA ILE A 122 2.89 -13.99 -8.37
C ILE A 122 2.13 -14.88 -9.35
N ARG A 123 2.18 -16.21 -9.19
CA ARG A 123 1.41 -17.16 -10.00
C ARG A 123 -0.10 -16.91 -9.85
N SER A 124 -0.57 -16.70 -8.63
CA SER A 124 -1.98 -16.42 -8.34
C SER A 124 -2.42 -15.08 -8.95
N ALA A 125 -1.59 -14.04 -8.83
CA ALA A 125 -1.83 -12.74 -9.44
C ALA A 125 -1.84 -12.82 -10.97
N ALA A 126 -0.92 -13.57 -11.58
CA ALA A 126 -0.88 -13.81 -13.02
C ALA A 126 -2.14 -14.55 -13.51
N PHE A 127 -2.66 -15.50 -12.73
CA PHE A 127 -3.93 -16.16 -13.03
C PHE A 127 -5.11 -15.17 -13.02
N ILE A 128 -5.19 -14.30 -12.00
CA ILE A 128 -6.19 -13.23 -11.93
C ILE A 128 -6.07 -12.27 -13.12
N PHE A 129 -4.86 -11.90 -13.52
CA PHE A 129 -4.61 -11.09 -14.71
C PHE A 129 -5.19 -11.74 -15.96
N VAL A 130 -4.85 -13.00 -16.22
CA VAL A 130 -5.33 -13.73 -17.41
C VAL A 130 -6.86 -13.84 -17.40
N LEU A 131 -7.46 -14.23 -16.27
CA LEU A 131 -8.91 -14.32 -16.14
C LEU A 131 -9.59 -12.97 -16.39
N PHE A 132 -9.03 -11.88 -15.87
CA PHE A 132 -9.56 -10.54 -16.08
C PHE A 132 -9.51 -10.12 -17.55
N VAL A 133 -8.37 -10.35 -18.22
CA VAL A 133 -8.22 -10.06 -19.64
C VAL A 133 -9.23 -10.87 -20.46
N VAL A 134 -9.39 -12.15 -20.17
CA VAL A 134 -10.39 -13.01 -20.82
C VAL A 134 -11.80 -12.48 -20.60
N ALA A 135 -12.17 -12.11 -19.37
CA ALA A 135 -13.50 -11.59 -19.03
C ALA A 135 -13.84 -10.32 -19.84
N ILE A 136 -12.89 -9.39 -19.97
CA ILE A 136 -13.10 -8.13 -20.70
C ILE A 136 -13.13 -8.38 -22.22
N VAL A 137 -12.17 -9.13 -22.76
CA VAL A 137 -12.01 -9.35 -24.21
C VAL A 137 -13.07 -10.28 -24.80
N MET A 138 -13.64 -11.20 -24.01
CA MET A 138 -14.72 -12.12 -24.43
C MET A 138 -15.85 -11.38 -25.17
N PRO A 139 -16.30 -11.81 -26.37
CA PRO A 139 -17.18 -11.01 -27.21
C PRO A 139 -18.54 -10.72 -26.55
N PRO A 140 -19.08 -9.49 -26.68
CA PRO A 140 -20.39 -9.16 -26.12
C PRO A 140 -21.47 -9.84 -26.96
N SER A 141 -22.26 -10.71 -26.34
CA SER A 141 -23.24 -11.56 -27.02
C SER A 141 -24.58 -10.86 -27.32
N SER A 142 -24.84 -9.69 -26.74
CA SER A 142 -26.09 -8.95 -26.92
C SER A 142 -25.99 -7.89 -28.03
N ARG A 143 -26.95 -7.93 -28.97
CA ARG A 143 -27.11 -6.91 -30.04
C ARG A 143 -27.76 -5.63 -29.50
N THR A 144 -28.62 -5.76 -28.49
CA THR A 144 -29.41 -4.65 -27.93
C THR A 144 -28.53 -3.62 -27.21
N LEU A 145 -27.54 -4.05 -26.42
CA LEU A 145 -26.59 -3.13 -25.78
C LEU A 145 -25.66 -2.43 -26.78
N ARG A 146 -25.40 -3.03 -27.96
CA ARG A 146 -24.53 -2.42 -28.99
C ARG A 146 -25.16 -1.18 -29.63
N HIS A 147 -26.49 -1.08 -29.66
CA HIS A 147 -27.21 0.02 -30.31
C HIS A 147 -27.69 1.12 -29.33
N THR A 148 -27.92 0.79 -28.05
CA THR A 148 -28.35 1.78 -27.05
C THR A 148 -27.22 2.66 -26.56
N LEU A 149 -25.97 2.18 -26.57
CA LEU A 149 -24.79 2.98 -26.24
C LEU A 149 -24.37 3.85 -27.44
N LYS A 150 -25.18 4.87 -27.77
CA LYS A 150 -24.79 6.00 -28.65
C LYS A 150 -23.55 6.77 -28.15
N ALA A 151 -23.02 6.43 -26.98
CA ALA A 151 -21.77 6.94 -26.39
C ALA A 151 -20.48 6.49 -27.10
N ARG A 152 -20.53 6.16 -28.40
CA ARG A 152 -19.40 5.60 -29.18
C ARG A 152 -18.13 6.46 -29.17
N TYR A 153 -18.26 7.78 -28.94
CA TYR A 153 -17.13 8.72 -28.94
C TYR A 153 -16.52 8.98 -27.55
N TRP A 154 -17.31 8.92 -26.47
CA TRP A 154 -16.85 9.23 -25.10
C TRP A 154 -16.62 7.98 -24.24
N SER A 155 -17.21 6.84 -24.62
CA SER A 155 -17.08 5.57 -23.89
C SER A 155 -15.65 5.02 -23.74
N PRO A 156 -14.69 5.29 -24.66
CA PRO A 156 -13.30 4.85 -24.47
C PRO A 156 -12.55 5.59 -23.37
N LEU A 157 -12.96 6.81 -23.00
CA LEU A 157 -12.32 7.60 -21.95
C LEU A 157 -12.97 7.42 -20.57
N LEU A 158 -14.11 6.74 -20.52
CA LEU A 158 -14.83 6.46 -19.28
C LEU A 158 -13.96 5.86 -18.15
N PRO A 159 -12.97 4.98 -18.42
CA PRO A 159 -12.11 4.39 -17.38
C PRO A 159 -11.21 5.41 -16.67
N VAL A 160 -11.01 6.58 -17.27
CA VAL A 160 -10.27 7.70 -16.65
C VAL A 160 -11.05 8.29 -15.48
N LEU A 161 -12.39 8.27 -15.52
CA LEU A 161 -13.23 8.88 -14.48
C LEU A 161 -13.02 8.23 -13.10
N PRO A 162 -13.14 6.90 -12.92
CA PRO A 162 -12.79 6.25 -11.65
C PRO A 162 -11.37 6.58 -11.19
N VAL A 163 -10.40 6.59 -12.10
CA VAL A 163 -8.99 6.85 -11.77
C VAL A 163 -8.83 8.27 -11.21
N LEU A 164 -9.47 9.26 -11.82
CA LEU A 164 -9.44 10.66 -11.36
C LEU A 164 -10.20 10.85 -10.04
N LEU A 165 -11.36 10.20 -9.86
CA LEU A 165 -12.10 10.27 -8.60
C LEU A 165 -11.31 9.68 -7.43
N ILE A 166 -10.69 8.52 -7.64
CA ILE A 166 -9.80 7.91 -6.64
C ILE A 166 -8.60 8.83 -6.36
N ALA A 167 -7.99 9.40 -7.39
CA ALA A 167 -6.83 10.28 -7.24
C ALA A 167 -7.21 11.54 -6.43
N GLY A 168 -8.36 12.13 -6.74
CA GLY A 168 -8.89 13.29 -6.01
C GLY A 168 -9.10 12.99 -4.53
N VAL A 169 -9.72 11.86 -4.18
CA VAL A 169 -9.90 11.45 -2.78
C VAL A 169 -8.56 11.23 -2.08
N VAL A 170 -7.61 10.58 -2.74
CA VAL A 170 -6.26 10.31 -2.20
C VAL A 170 -5.52 11.63 -1.95
N VAL A 171 -5.58 12.59 -2.88
CA VAL A 171 -4.95 13.90 -2.71
C VAL A 171 -5.62 14.72 -1.61
N MET A 172 -6.96 14.80 -1.58
CA MET A 172 -7.71 15.57 -0.58
C MET A 172 -7.59 15.01 0.85
N ARG A 173 -7.18 13.76 1.00
CA ARG A 173 -7.04 13.08 2.30
C ARG A 173 -5.61 12.73 2.65
N ASP A 174 -4.62 13.35 2.01
CA ASP A 174 -3.18 13.11 2.27
C ASP A 174 -2.76 11.63 2.20
N GLY A 175 -3.33 10.88 1.26
CA GLY A 175 -3.12 9.44 1.11
C GLY A 175 -4.09 8.57 1.92
N LYS A 176 -4.86 9.15 2.85
CA LYS A 176 -5.79 8.44 3.74
C LYS A 176 -7.19 8.37 3.15
N GLY A 177 -7.33 7.64 2.06
CA GLY A 177 -8.62 7.51 1.41
C GLY A 177 -8.73 6.34 0.44
N SER A 178 -7.63 5.63 0.18
CA SER A 178 -7.59 4.54 -0.79
C SER A 178 -8.05 3.18 -0.26
N GLN A 179 -8.33 3.09 1.04
CA GLN A 179 -8.70 1.83 1.69
C GLN A 179 -9.98 1.24 1.06
N ALA A 180 -9.87 0.00 0.60
CA ALA A 180 -10.95 -0.77 -0.01
C ALA A 180 -11.63 -0.09 -1.21
N LEU A 181 -10.91 0.77 -1.93
CA LEU A 181 -11.38 1.29 -3.22
C LEU A 181 -11.21 0.23 -4.33
N PRO A 182 -11.99 0.30 -5.42
CA PRO A 182 -11.99 -0.72 -6.47
C PRO A 182 -10.58 -1.03 -7.02
N MET A 183 -10.09 -2.24 -6.78
CA MET A 183 -8.72 -2.69 -7.14
C MET A 183 -8.44 -2.65 -8.63
N GLN A 184 -9.48 -2.67 -9.47
CA GLN A 184 -9.35 -2.51 -10.92
C GLN A 184 -8.77 -1.15 -11.31
N PHE A 185 -8.99 -0.12 -10.48
CA PHE A 185 -8.63 1.27 -10.78
C PHE A 185 -7.67 1.87 -9.74
N SER A 186 -7.72 1.41 -8.48
CA SER A 186 -6.98 2.04 -7.39
C SER A 186 -5.46 1.99 -7.56
N PRO A 187 -4.80 0.88 -7.96
CA PRO A 187 -3.35 0.89 -8.15
C PRO A 187 -2.88 1.84 -9.25
N ILE A 188 -3.65 1.99 -10.34
CA ILE A 188 -3.33 2.95 -11.41
C ILE A 188 -3.39 4.37 -10.86
N SER A 189 -4.46 4.68 -10.12
CA SER A 189 -4.66 6.00 -9.52
C SER A 189 -3.57 6.33 -8.50
N LEU A 190 -3.25 5.39 -7.61
CA LEU A 190 -2.19 5.54 -6.62
C LEU A 190 -0.82 5.74 -7.26
N SER A 191 -0.50 4.96 -8.31
CA SER A 191 0.73 5.13 -9.07
C SER A 191 0.82 6.48 -9.78
N ALA A 192 -0.28 6.97 -10.34
CA ALA A 192 -0.33 8.30 -10.95
C ALA A 192 -0.10 9.42 -9.91
N VAL A 193 -0.73 9.34 -8.74
CA VAL A 193 -0.54 10.32 -7.65
C VAL A 193 0.89 10.24 -7.10
N ALA A 194 1.45 9.05 -6.92
CA ALA A 194 2.83 8.86 -6.49
C ALA A 194 3.82 9.48 -7.48
N ALA A 195 3.67 9.19 -8.77
CA ALA A 195 4.51 9.77 -9.83
C ALA A 195 4.42 11.30 -9.87
N TYR A 196 3.21 11.85 -9.70
CA TYR A 196 3.02 13.30 -9.58
C TYR A 196 3.77 13.87 -8.37
N LYS A 197 3.64 13.25 -7.19
CA LYS A 197 4.34 13.71 -5.97
C LYS A 197 5.86 13.64 -6.10
N ILE A 198 6.39 12.56 -6.69
CA ILE A 198 7.83 12.41 -6.95
C ILE A 198 8.31 13.54 -7.87
N LYS A 199 7.61 13.79 -8.98
CA LYS A 199 8.01 14.82 -9.96
C LYS A 199 7.81 16.25 -9.46
N ALA A 200 6.77 16.49 -8.66
CA ALA A 200 6.47 17.80 -8.11
C ALA A 200 7.51 18.27 -7.07
N GLY A 201 8.39 17.38 -6.60
CA GLY A 201 9.71 17.72 -6.06
C GLY A 201 9.75 18.74 -4.92
N THR A 202 8.65 18.94 -4.21
CA THR A 202 8.49 20.00 -3.19
C THR A 202 8.31 19.37 -1.83
N PHE A 203 9.21 18.46 -1.47
CA PHE A 203 9.40 18.15 -0.06
C PHE A 203 10.14 19.33 0.55
N LYS A 204 9.49 20.05 1.47
CA LYS A 204 10.12 21.14 2.23
C LYS A 204 11.41 20.60 2.89
N GLU A 205 12.40 21.47 3.06
CA GLU A 205 13.61 21.10 3.79
C GLU A 205 13.28 20.59 5.20
N ARG A 206 14.13 19.70 5.72
CA ARG A 206 13.98 19.16 7.07
C ARG A 206 14.10 20.31 8.08
N GLN A 207 13.09 20.42 8.93
CA GLN A 207 13.04 21.38 10.01
C GLN A 207 14.18 21.13 10.99
N ARG A 208 14.68 22.22 11.58
CA ARG A 208 15.63 22.13 12.70
C ARG A 208 14.88 21.81 13.99
N VAL A 209 15.59 21.25 14.96
CA VAL A 209 15.06 21.03 16.30
C VAL A 209 14.71 22.39 16.91
N SER A 210 13.45 22.57 17.32
CA SER A 210 12.95 23.81 17.94
C SER A 210 13.03 23.80 19.46
N MET A 211 13.25 22.61 20.06
CA MET A 211 13.33 22.45 21.51
C MET A 211 14.73 22.81 22.01
N THR A 212 14.79 23.60 23.09
CA THR A 212 16.05 23.89 23.76
C THR A 212 16.45 22.73 24.66
N ALA A 213 17.71 22.30 24.55
CA ALA A 213 18.25 21.25 25.41
C ALA A 213 18.29 21.70 26.88
N GLY A 214 17.75 20.84 27.76
CA GLY A 214 17.92 20.97 29.21
C GLY A 214 19.21 20.30 29.70
N THR A 215 19.38 20.24 31.02
CA THR A 215 20.50 19.50 31.63
C THR A 215 20.38 18.01 31.34
N PRO A 216 21.44 17.34 30.82
CA PRO A 216 21.41 15.91 30.55
C PRO A 216 21.14 15.09 31.82
N LEU A 217 20.12 14.23 31.78
CA LEU A 217 19.79 13.30 32.88
C LEU A 217 20.62 12.01 32.84
N SER A 218 21.33 11.75 31.74
CA SER A 218 22.08 10.53 31.52
C SER A 218 23.35 10.81 30.73
N ARG A 219 24.42 10.06 31.01
CA ARG A 219 25.70 10.21 30.29
C ARG A 219 25.66 9.56 28.91
N ALA A 220 24.93 8.46 28.77
CA ALA A 220 24.82 7.69 27.54
C ALA A 220 23.41 7.13 27.41
N ILE A 221 22.92 7.08 26.17
CA ILE A 221 21.63 6.50 25.82
C ILE A 221 21.90 5.45 24.74
N VAL A 222 21.38 4.24 24.94
CA VAL A 222 21.47 3.16 23.97
C VAL A 222 20.07 2.83 23.50
N LEU A 223 19.80 3.07 22.21
CA LEU A 223 18.55 2.67 21.56
C LEU A 223 18.82 1.37 20.78
N VAL A 224 18.23 0.27 21.26
CA VAL A 224 18.26 -1.01 20.55
C VAL A 224 17.01 -1.11 19.70
N VAL A 225 17.18 -1.43 18.42
CA VAL A 225 16.10 -1.67 17.48
C VAL A 225 16.22 -3.12 17.03
N ASP A 226 15.19 -3.91 17.32
CA ASP A 226 15.13 -5.33 16.99
C ASP A 226 14.60 -5.58 15.57
N GLU A 227 14.49 -6.85 15.19
CA GLU A 227 13.90 -7.28 13.93
C GLU A 227 12.90 -8.41 14.19
N SER A 228 11.67 -8.23 13.73
CA SER A 228 10.64 -9.27 13.69
C SER A 228 10.26 -9.94 15.04
N ILE A 229 10.48 -9.30 16.19
CA ILE A 229 9.99 -9.78 17.50
C ILE A 229 8.58 -9.23 17.77
N ARG A 230 7.68 -10.12 18.21
CA ARG A 230 6.30 -9.77 18.59
C ARG A 230 6.17 -9.74 20.11
N ALA A 231 5.25 -8.91 20.62
CA ALA A 231 5.12 -8.65 22.07
C ALA A 231 4.83 -9.91 22.91
N ASP A 232 4.19 -10.93 22.33
CA ASP A 232 3.90 -12.22 22.99
C ASP A 232 5.10 -13.17 23.05
N PHE A 233 6.23 -12.82 22.42
CA PHE A 233 7.51 -13.52 22.55
C PHE A 233 8.44 -12.89 23.60
N ILE A 234 7.98 -11.90 24.35
CA ILE A 234 8.75 -11.30 25.45
C ILE A 234 7.91 -11.43 26.73
N SER A 235 8.50 -12.09 27.73
CA SER A 235 7.92 -12.18 29.06
C SER A 235 8.95 -11.85 30.14
N LEU A 236 8.55 -11.02 31.10
CA LEU A 236 9.30 -10.73 32.31
C LEU A 236 8.85 -11.60 33.49
N GLU A 237 7.94 -12.55 33.26
CA GLU A 237 7.51 -13.49 34.28
C GLU A 237 8.63 -14.48 34.60
N GLU A 238 8.83 -14.73 35.90
CA GLU A 238 9.86 -15.64 36.37
C GLU A 238 9.60 -17.07 35.88
N GLY A 239 10.64 -17.73 35.36
CA GLY A 239 10.55 -19.09 34.84
C GLY A 239 9.96 -19.23 33.44
N ASN A 240 9.70 -18.13 32.72
CA ASN A 240 9.24 -18.20 31.33
C ASN A 240 10.34 -18.79 30.41
N PRO A 241 9.98 -19.60 29.40
CA PRO A 241 10.95 -20.28 28.54
C PRO A 241 11.48 -19.43 27.38
N VAL A 242 10.93 -18.24 27.15
CA VAL A 242 11.17 -17.47 25.92
C VAL A 242 12.24 -16.40 26.11
N SER A 243 12.22 -15.72 27.26
CA SER A 243 13.15 -14.65 27.62
C SER A 243 13.54 -14.74 29.11
N PRO A 244 14.18 -15.86 29.53
CA PRO A 244 14.49 -16.12 30.94
C PRO A 244 15.51 -15.12 31.51
N GLU A 245 16.49 -14.67 30.73
CA GLU A 245 17.48 -13.69 31.17
C GLU A 245 16.83 -12.31 31.40
N LEU A 246 15.93 -11.89 30.52
CA LEU A 246 15.16 -10.65 30.70
C LEU A 246 14.30 -10.70 31.97
N ALA A 247 13.65 -11.83 32.25
CA ALA A 247 12.86 -12.02 33.46
C ALA A 247 13.73 -12.01 34.74
N SER A 248 14.94 -12.57 34.69
CA SER A 248 15.88 -12.52 35.83
C SER A 248 16.30 -11.10 36.22
N LEU A 249 16.19 -10.15 35.28
CA LEU A 249 16.52 -8.73 35.47
C LEU A 249 15.27 -7.85 35.53
N ARG A 250 14.07 -8.41 35.78
CA ARG A 250 12.78 -7.69 35.72
C ARG A 250 12.75 -6.35 36.47
N ASP A 251 13.44 -6.26 37.62
CA ASP A 251 13.43 -5.06 38.46
C ASP A 251 14.28 -3.92 37.86
N HIS A 252 15.09 -4.21 36.84
CA HIS A 252 15.87 -3.25 36.07
C HIS A 252 15.12 -2.77 34.81
N TRP A 253 13.96 -3.35 34.51
CA TRP A 253 13.20 -3.06 33.30
C TRP A 253 11.92 -2.29 33.61
N VAL A 254 11.61 -1.32 32.76
CA VAL A 254 10.27 -0.72 32.68
C VAL A 254 9.59 -1.31 31.44
N ASN A 255 8.55 -2.11 31.67
CA ASN A 255 7.79 -2.73 30.58
C ASN A 255 6.58 -1.86 30.22
N PHE A 256 6.51 -1.40 28.97
CA PHE A 256 5.39 -0.61 28.45
C PHE A 256 4.23 -1.47 27.95
N GLY A 257 4.34 -2.79 28.01
CA GLY A 257 3.37 -3.75 27.50
C GLY A 257 3.39 -3.85 25.96
N PRO A 258 2.39 -4.53 25.37
CA PRO A 258 2.29 -4.65 23.92
C PRO A 258 2.18 -3.28 23.23
N ALA A 259 3.09 -3.02 22.30
CA ALA A 259 3.12 -1.81 21.48
C ALA A 259 2.78 -2.13 20.01
N VAL A 260 2.36 -1.10 19.26
CA VAL A 260 2.02 -1.22 17.83
C VAL A 260 3.12 -0.58 17.00
N SER A 261 3.69 -1.34 16.08
CA SER A 261 4.70 -0.82 15.14
C SER A 261 4.09 0.17 14.14
N ALA A 262 4.93 1.06 13.61
CA ALA A 262 4.49 2.03 12.62
C ALA A 262 4.24 1.41 11.23
N GLY A 263 4.86 0.26 10.96
CA GLY A 263 4.67 -0.55 9.76
C GLY A 263 4.92 -2.04 10.03
N ASN A 264 4.65 -2.88 9.03
CA ASN A 264 4.89 -4.33 9.06
C ASN A 264 6.16 -4.75 8.29
N CYS A 265 6.91 -3.78 7.76
CA CYS A 265 8.22 -4.01 7.15
C CYS A 265 9.29 -3.16 7.85
N SER A 266 10.51 -3.69 7.93
CA SER A 266 11.64 -3.05 8.60
C SER A 266 11.97 -1.68 7.99
N TYR A 267 11.91 -1.57 6.66
CA TYR A 267 12.11 -0.32 5.94
C TYR A 267 11.21 0.82 6.45
N LEU A 268 9.90 0.59 6.52
CA LEU A 268 8.95 1.60 6.97
C LEU A 268 9.08 1.86 8.47
N SER A 269 9.08 0.81 9.30
CA SER A 269 9.15 0.95 10.76
C SER A 269 10.39 1.71 11.19
N ASN A 270 11.55 1.38 10.62
CA ASN A 270 12.80 2.06 10.93
C ASN A 270 12.80 3.51 10.43
N ALA A 271 12.32 3.76 9.21
CA ALA A 271 12.24 5.12 8.68
C ALA A 271 11.36 6.01 9.57
N LEU A 272 10.19 5.53 9.97
CA LEU A 272 9.25 6.30 10.79
C LEU A 272 9.79 6.57 12.21
N LEU A 273 10.44 5.57 12.82
CA LEU A 273 11.11 5.72 14.11
C LEU A 273 12.22 6.78 14.04
N ARG A 274 13.12 6.66 13.04
CA ARG A 274 14.31 7.51 12.90
C ARG A 274 13.98 8.94 12.51
N PHE A 275 12.96 9.12 11.68
CA PHE A 275 12.53 10.44 11.20
C PHE A 275 11.48 11.08 12.10
N MET A 276 11.13 10.48 13.24
CA MET A 276 10.13 11.02 14.19
C MET A 276 8.83 11.42 13.46
N ALA A 277 8.42 10.59 12.51
CA ALA A 277 7.32 10.92 11.61
C ALA A 277 5.97 10.75 12.31
N ASP A 278 5.07 11.71 12.13
CA ASP A 278 3.70 11.61 12.65
C ASP A 278 2.86 10.78 11.68
N ARG A 279 2.28 9.68 12.16
CA ARG A 279 1.34 8.84 11.39
C ARG A 279 0.19 9.67 10.81
N ARG A 280 -0.19 10.78 11.43
CA ARG A 280 -1.22 11.71 10.95
C ARG A 280 -0.81 12.45 9.67
N TYR A 281 0.48 12.76 9.52
CA TYR A 281 1.05 13.57 8.45
C TYR A 281 2.28 12.89 7.84
N LEU A 282 2.17 11.59 7.58
CA LEU A 282 3.31 10.73 7.29
C LEU A 282 4.16 11.21 6.11
N VAL A 283 3.49 11.56 5.00
CA VAL A 283 4.17 12.04 3.78
C VAL A 283 4.95 13.32 4.05
N GLU A 284 4.42 14.25 4.84
CA GLU A 284 5.14 15.49 5.12
C GLU A 284 6.28 15.23 6.12
N THR A 285 5.93 14.65 7.27
CA THR A 285 6.83 14.53 8.43
C THR A 285 8.01 13.58 8.21
N VAL A 286 7.89 12.54 7.38
CA VAL A 286 9.05 11.71 7.00
C VAL A 286 10.15 12.55 6.35
N HIS A 287 9.77 13.57 5.57
CA HIS A 287 10.72 14.44 4.89
C HIS A 287 11.11 15.65 5.74
N THR A 288 10.17 16.20 6.51
CA THR A 288 10.33 17.50 7.17
C THR A 288 10.67 17.44 8.66
N SER A 289 10.32 16.39 9.41
CA SER A 289 10.59 16.33 10.86
C SER A 289 12.08 16.22 11.15
N PRO A 290 12.61 16.79 12.24
CA PRO A 290 13.97 16.48 12.69
C PRO A 290 14.12 14.97 12.99
N THR A 291 15.29 14.41 12.74
CA THR A 291 15.58 13.01 13.05
C THR A 291 15.89 12.81 14.53
N ILE A 292 15.84 11.57 15.03
CA ILE A 292 16.27 11.24 16.40
C ILE A 292 17.71 11.70 16.68
N TRP A 293 18.57 11.70 15.66
CA TRP A 293 19.96 12.15 15.78
C TRP A 293 20.09 13.67 15.81
N ASP A 294 19.17 14.40 15.16
CA ASP A 294 19.14 15.86 15.27
C ASP A 294 18.81 16.26 16.72
N TYR A 295 17.83 15.60 17.33
CA TYR A 295 17.51 15.79 18.75
C TYR A 295 18.68 15.43 19.66
N ALA A 296 19.34 14.30 19.43
CA ALA A 296 20.48 13.87 20.24
C ALA A 296 21.65 14.87 20.15
N ARG A 297 21.96 15.38 18.95
CA ARG A 297 23.02 16.37 18.75
C ARG A 297 22.69 17.71 19.36
N GLU A 298 21.46 18.19 19.20
CA GLU A 298 21.00 19.43 19.84
C GLU A 298 21.06 19.32 21.38
N ALA A 299 20.82 18.13 21.92
CA ALA A 299 20.98 17.81 23.33
C ALA A 299 22.43 17.61 23.80
N GLY A 300 23.43 17.80 22.93
CA GLY A 300 24.85 17.71 23.25
C GLY A 300 25.42 16.29 23.28
N TYR A 301 24.67 15.28 22.80
CA TYR A 301 25.18 13.91 22.70
C TYR A 301 25.97 13.69 21.41
N ARG A 302 26.99 12.84 21.50
CA ARG A 302 27.61 12.23 20.32
C ARG A 302 26.76 11.04 19.86
N THR A 303 26.42 11.01 18.58
CA THR A 303 25.63 9.94 17.98
C THR A 303 26.52 8.87 17.36
N LEU A 304 26.20 7.60 17.59
CA LEU A 304 26.80 6.45 16.92
C LEU A 304 25.68 5.54 16.42
N PHE A 305 25.74 5.14 15.15
CA PHE A 305 24.83 4.16 14.57
C PHE A 305 25.61 2.88 14.25
N ILE A 306 25.14 1.74 14.78
CA ILE A 306 25.68 0.41 14.52
C ILE A 306 24.58 -0.39 13.82
N ASP A 307 24.88 -0.90 12.63
CA ASP A 307 23.97 -1.76 11.87
C ASP A 307 24.50 -3.19 11.90
N ALA A 308 23.66 -4.12 12.33
CA ALA A 308 23.97 -5.54 12.41
C ALA A 308 22.89 -6.41 11.74
N GLN A 309 22.00 -5.82 10.94
CA GLN A 309 21.01 -6.58 10.18
C GLN A 309 21.71 -7.36 9.05
N PRO A 310 21.40 -8.66 8.83
CA PRO A 310 22.12 -9.49 7.88
C PRO A 310 22.05 -8.93 6.45
N THR A 311 23.21 -8.82 5.83
CA THR A 311 23.41 -8.36 4.45
C THR A 311 23.10 -9.48 3.45
N PHE A 312 22.14 -9.24 2.57
CA PHE A 312 22.14 -9.83 1.21
C PHE A 312 22.56 -8.81 0.15
N GLN A 313 23.19 -7.70 0.55
CA GLN A 313 23.69 -6.66 -0.34
C GLN A 313 25.21 -6.54 -0.26
N ASP A 314 25.90 -7.06 -1.28
CA ASP A 314 27.35 -6.91 -1.50
C ASP A 314 27.73 -5.49 -2.00
N VAL A 315 27.13 -4.44 -1.44
CA VAL A 315 27.45 -3.05 -1.82
C VAL A 315 28.01 -2.30 -0.62
N TYR A 316 29.34 -2.26 -0.56
CA TYR A 316 30.09 -1.43 0.39
C TYR A 316 29.60 0.03 0.34
N GLY A 317 29.17 0.57 1.49
CA GLY A 317 28.83 1.99 1.66
C GLY A 317 27.34 2.35 1.64
N LYS A 318 26.42 1.40 1.44
CA LYS A 318 24.98 1.60 1.66
C LYS A 318 24.58 1.03 3.03
N LEU A 319 24.22 1.89 3.97
CA LEU A 319 23.60 1.45 5.23
C LEU A 319 22.11 1.17 4.97
N GLN A 320 21.54 0.16 5.64
CA GLN A 320 20.15 -0.24 5.38
C GLN A 320 19.16 0.85 5.85
N ASN A 321 17.93 0.81 5.31
CA ASN A 321 16.80 1.60 5.81
C ASN A 321 17.04 3.13 5.78
N LEU A 322 17.43 3.65 4.61
CA LEU A 322 17.58 5.09 4.29
C LEU A 322 18.70 5.82 5.04
N ILE A 323 19.72 5.09 5.50
CA ILE A 323 20.91 5.69 6.11
C ILE A 323 22.02 5.83 5.07
N THR A 324 22.66 7.00 5.05
CA THR A 324 23.95 7.20 4.40
C THR A 324 25.04 7.29 5.46
N PRO A 325 26.30 6.92 5.15
CA PRO A 325 27.42 7.04 6.11
C PRO A 325 27.52 8.42 6.76
N ALA A 326 27.23 9.49 6.01
CA ALA A 326 27.20 10.87 6.50
C ALA A 326 26.10 11.16 7.55
N ARG A 327 25.05 10.33 7.63
CA ARG A 327 23.95 10.46 8.61
C ARG A 327 24.14 9.58 9.85
N GLY A 328 24.87 8.47 9.73
CA GLY A 328 25.16 7.56 10.85
C GLY A 328 26.50 7.81 11.56
N ALA A 329 27.44 8.47 10.86
CA ALA A 329 28.78 8.76 11.33
C ALA A 329 29.23 10.15 10.84
N ALA A 330 28.59 11.20 11.34
CA ALA A 330 29.25 12.51 11.37
C ALA A 330 29.82 12.67 12.78
N GLY A 331 31.12 12.38 12.92
CA GLY A 331 31.91 12.72 14.10
C GLY A 331 32.01 14.22 14.30
#